data_AF-D1BJY8-F1
#
_entry.id   AF-D1BJY8-F1
#
_cell.length_a   1.000
_cell.length_b   1.000
_cell.length_c   1.000
_cell.angle_alpha   90.00
_cell.angle_beta   90.00
_cell.angle_gamma   90.00
#
_symmetry.space_group_name_H-M   'P 1'
#
loop_
_entity.id
_entity.type
_entity.pdbx_description
1 polymer ?
#
loop_
_entity_poly.entity_id
_entity_poly.type
_entity_poly.pdbx_seq_one_letter_code
_entity_poly.pdbx_strand_id
1 'polypeptide(L)' 'MNTTLTARCARSEGWWAVEVPEVPGLFTQARRLDQVPEAVVDAASLLTGRSRAELEGAVVQVLEES' A
#
# COMPACT_ATOMS: atom_id res chain seq x y z
N MET A 1 -9.58 -12.36 12.28
CA MET A 1 -8.31 -12.73 11.61
C MET A 1 -7.82 -11.49 10.91
N ASN A 2 -6.61 -11.04 11.20
CA ASN A 2 -6.08 -9.80 10.66
C ASN A 2 -5.58 -10.06 9.23
N THR A 3 -5.66 -9.05 8.37
CA THR A 3 -5.25 -9.13 6.98
C THR A 3 -3.97 -8.32 6.79
N THR A 4 -2.92 -9.00 6.34
CA THR A 4 -1.72 -8.34 5.81
C THR A 4 -1.92 -8.12 4.30
N LEU A 5 -1.64 -6.91 3.83
CA LEU A 5 -1.76 -6.52 2.41
C LEU A 5 -0.39 -6.57 1.70
N THR A 6 -0.39 -6.67 0.38
CA THR A 6 0.83 -6.57 -0.44
C THR A 6 0.88 -5.23 -1.15
N ALA A 7 1.92 -4.44 -0.89
CA ALA A 7 2.15 -3.16 -1.54
C ALA A 7 3.17 -3.32 -2.68
N ARG A 8 2.69 -3.37 -3.92
CA ARG A 8 3.51 -3.46 -5.13
C ARG A 8 4.00 -2.07 -5.51
N CYS A 9 5.30 -1.82 -5.33
CA CYS A 9 5.92 -0.52 -5.47
C CYS A 9 6.74 -0.43 -6.75
N ALA A 10 6.48 0.58 -7.57
CA ALA A 10 7.27 0.91 -8.75
C ALA A 10 7.80 2.35 -8.64
N ARG A 11 9.08 2.57 -9.01
CA ARG A 11 9.65 3.90 -9.02
C ARG A 11 9.06 4.73 -10.16
N SER A 12 8.59 5.94 -9.84
CA SER A 12 7.98 6.86 -10.81
C SER A 12 8.38 8.29 -10.49
N GLU A 13 9.28 8.89 -11.26
CA GLU A 13 9.66 10.32 -11.21
C GLU A 13 9.83 10.91 -9.80
N GLY A 14 10.62 10.24 -8.95
CA GLY A 14 10.87 10.72 -7.57
C GLY A 14 9.78 10.37 -6.55
N TRP A 15 8.84 9.50 -6.94
CA TRP A 15 7.81 8.90 -6.10
C TRP A 15 7.81 7.37 -6.25
N TRP A 16 7.11 6.72 -5.33
CA TRP A 16 6.73 5.31 -5.40
C TRP A 16 5.25 5.26 -5.77
N ALA A 17 4.92 4.70 -6.92
CA ALA A 17 3.57 4.29 -7.27
C ALA A 17 3.28 2.96 -6.56
N VAL A 18 2.13 2.85 -5.91
CA VAL A 18 1.77 1.70 -5.07
C VAL A 18 0.42 1.14 -5.49
N GLU A 19 0.41 -0.13 -5.85
CA GLU A 19 -0.79 -0.92 -6.11
C GLU A 19 -0.96 -1.99 -5.01
N VAL A 20 -2.21 -2.30 -4.64
CA VAL A 20 -2.54 -3.35 -3.67
C VAL A 20 -3.52 -4.34 -4.31
N PRO A 21 -3.04 -5.49 -4.82
CA PRO A 21 -3.88 -6.44 -5.56
C PRO A 21 -5.08 -6.98 -4.77
N GLU A 22 -4.95 -7.07 -3.45
CA GLU A 22 -6.01 -7.56 -2.55
C GLU A 22 -7.16 -6.56 -2.38
N VAL A 23 -6.97 -5.30 -2.77
CA VAL A 23 -7.98 -4.24 -2.69
C VAL A 23 -8.18 -3.61 -4.07
N PRO A 24 -9.10 -4.16 -4.89
CA PRO A 24 -9.36 -3.63 -6.23
C PRO A 24 -9.69 -2.13 -6.22
N GLY A 25 -8.98 -1.37 -7.06
CA GLY A 25 -9.13 0.08 -7.14
C GLY A 25 -8.33 0.88 -6.12
N LEU A 26 -7.59 0.22 -5.21
CA LEU A 26 -6.65 0.90 -4.33
C LEU A 26 -5.37 1.23 -5.09
N PHE A 27 -5.14 2.52 -5.27
CA PHE A 27 -3.88 3.07 -5.75
C PHE A 27 -3.45 4.22 -4.84
N THR A 28 -2.19 4.21 -4.42
CA THR A 28 -1.61 5.29 -3.60
C THR A 28 -0.17 5.56 -4.04
N GLN A 29 0.45 6.59 -3.47
CA GLN A 29 1.83 6.94 -3.77
C GLN A 29 2.54 7.53 -2.55
N ALA A 30 3.84 7.28 -2.45
CA ALA A 30 4.67 7.77 -1.35
C ALA A 30 6.02 8.29 -1.84
N ARG A 31 6.65 9.21 -1.08
CA ARG A 31 7.99 9.71 -1.43
C ARG A 31 9.07 8.69 -1.08
N ARG A 32 8.89 7.95 0.01
CA ARG A 32 9.82 6.94 0.53
C ARG A 32 9.12 5.61 0.74
N LEU A 33 9.86 4.50 0.59
CA LEU A 33 9.31 3.14 0.76
C LEU A 33 8.78 2.87 2.17
N ASP A 34 9.42 3.44 3.20
CA ASP A 34 9.00 3.24 4.59
C ASP A 34 7.67 3.93 4.94
N GLN A 35 7.21 4.86 4.10
CA GLN A 35 5.89 5.49 4.23
C GLN A 35 4.77 4.65 3.59
N VAL A 36 5.12 3.67 2.75
CA VAL A 36 4.15 2.88 1.98
C VAL A 36 3.21 2.06 2.87
N PRO A 37 3.68 1.35 3.92
CA PRO A 37 2.78 0.54 4.74
C PRO A 37 1.62 1.32 5.34
N GLU A 38 1.91 2.48 5.93
CA GLU A 38 0.87 3.33 6.55
C GLU A 38 -0.06 3.91 5.49
N ALA A 39 0.48 4.38 4.35
CA ALA A 39 -0.32 4.92 3.26
C ALA A 39 -1.29 3.88 2.65
N VAL A 40 -0.87 2.62 2.58
CA VAL A 40 -1.71 1.50 2.11
C VAL A 40 -2.82 1.19 3.10
N VAL A 41 -2.51 1.08 4.40
CA VAL A 41 -3.52 0.81 5.43
C VAL A 41 -4.58 1.91 5.46
N ASP A 42 -4.17 3.16 5.31
CA ASP A 42 -5.08 4.30 5.26
C ASP A 42 -5.97 4.31 4.03
N ALA A 43 -5.37 4.15 2.86
CA ALA A 43 -6.14 4.06 1.62
C ALA A 43 -7.11 2.87 1.65
N ALA A 44 -6.68 1.72 2.17
CA ALA A 44 -7.52 0.53 2.29
C ALA A 44 -8.66 0.74 3.27
N SER A 45 -8.42 1.35 4.43
CA SER A 45 -9.46 1.64 5.42
C SER A 45 -10.51 2.60 4.85
N LEU A 46 -10.08 3.67 4.19
CA LEU A 46 -10.97 4.64 3.55
C LEU A 46 -11.80 4.03 2.41
N LEU A 47 -11.18 3.20 1.57
CA LEU A 47 -11.84 2.63 0.39
C LEU A 47 -12.79 1.48 0.75
N THR A 48 -12.42 0.65 1.72
CA THR A 48 -13.17 -0.58 2.07
C THR A 48 -14.08 -0.43 3.28
N GLY A 49 -13.90 0.62 4.08
CA GLY A 49 -14.59 0.80 5.37
C GLY A 49 -14.10 -0.13 6.48
N ARG A 50 -13.06 -0.95 6.23
CA ARG A 50 -12.47 -1.84 7.22
C ARG A 50 -11.66 -1.06 8.24
N SER A 51 -11.68 -1.52 9.49
CA SER A 51 -10.92 -0.87 10.55
C SER A 51 -9.41 -1.11 10.39
N ARG A 52 -8.58 -0.15 10.83
CA ARG A 52 -7.12 -0.35 10.89
C ARG A 52 -6.72 -1.55 11.78
N ALA A 53 -7.54 -1.91 12.78
CA ALA A 53 -7.28 -3.07 13.63
C ALA A 53 -7.40 -4.40 12.87
N GLU A 54 -8.22 -4.44 11.79
CA GLU A 54 -8.32 -5.59 10.91
C GLU A 54 -7.22 -5.63 9.84
N LEU A 55 -6.68 -4.46 9.47
CA LEU A 55 -5.63 -4.29 8.47
C LEU A 55 -4.27 -4.20 9.17
N GLU A 56 -3.63 -5.34 9.40
CA GLU A 56 -2.40 -5.45 10.20
C GLU A 56 -1.24 -4.59 9.68
N GLY A 57 -1.18 -4.39 8.37
CA GLY A 57 -0.13 -3.65 7.70
C GLY A 57 -0.02 -4.01 6.22
N ALA A 58 1.03 -3.52 5.57
CA ALA A 58 1.38 -3.94 4.21
C ALA A 58 2.84 -4.36 4.11
N VAL A 59 3.08 -5.47 3.42
CA VAL A 59 4.42 -5.91 3.02
C VAL A 59 4.80 -5.18 1.74
N VAL A 60 5.93 -4.48 1.77
CA VAL A 60 6.45 -3.74 0.63
C VAL A 60 7.19 -4.68 -0.30
N GLN A 61 6.71 -4.79 -1.54
CA GLN A 61 7.37 -5.49 -2.63
C GLN A 61 7.78 -4.47 -3.69
N VAL A 62 9.09 -4.28 -3.87
CA VAL A 62 9.60 -3.40 -4.92
C VAL A 62 9.73 -4.19 -6.23
N LEU A 63 9.08 -3.69 -7.29
CA LEU A 63 9.04 -4.36 -8.60
C LEU A 63 10.12 -3.86 -9.55
N GLU A 64 10.42 -2.55 -9.53
CA GLU A 64 11.50 -1.94 -10.31
C GLU A 64 12.11 -0.75 -9.53
N GLU A 65 13.43 -0.80 -9.33
CA GLU A 65 14.26 0.31 -8.85
C GLU A 65 15.14 0.78 -10.01
N SER A 66 14.64 1.74 -10.80
CA SER A 66 15.46 2.47 -11.78
C SER A 66 16.34 3.51 -11.12
#